data_AF-A0A1Y3SHY0-F1
#
_entry.id   AF-A0A1Y3SHY0-F1
#
_cell.length_a   1.000
_cell.length_b   1.000
_cell.length_c   1.000
_cell.angle_alpha   90.00
_cell.angle_beta   90.00
_cell.angle_gamma   90.00
#
_symmetry.space_group_name_H-M   'P 1'
#
loop_
_entity.id
_entity.type
_entity.pdbx_description
1 polymer ?
#
loop_
_entity_poly.entity_id
_entity_poly.type
_entity_poly.pdbx_seq_one_letter_code
_entity_poly.pdbx_strand_id
1 'polypeptide(L)'
;MINWDLYAKQLQHKGMTSRDRIISREKEALITQFEKVPSAKNTLVDGELKKMIVSSTQALNEKTFVLMPGDTIKIGDIVVWENLHWLVVELDFDNTIAYKGRIAQCNRQIRWQNPATKDIIERWCLMTKPYTSNVTNGTQISVSNREYKVQIPYDDETKLVDLDKRFMLELINGKPRTYSCTSVDQQTNVYQDLENGFIVWNLSQDEACHPNDNIDLMVCDYVQSNEGQENPNIYTISGMDILRAGLGTFLYTLTPSVEGQNNIAWNYSVQTDKHEFVHMEQNADNSVLLSAESQAIGAIIELYVTDRLGEEIARKSIEVVDVYG
;
A
#
# COMPACT_ATOMS: atom_id res chain seq x y z
N MET A 1 6.39 -52.40 -34.12
CA MET A 1 6.48 -51.21 -34.99
C MET A 1 6.87 -50.04 -34.09
N ILE A 2 8.01 -49.39 -34.34
CA ILE A 2 8.45 -48.24 -33.52
C ILE A 2 7.47 -47.09 -33.72
N ASN A 3 6.94 -46.55 -32.62
CA ASN A 3 6.03 -45.41 -32.66
C ASN A 3 6.85 -44.11 -32.78
N TRP A 4 7.03 -43.68 -34.03
CA TRP A 4 7.84 -42.52 -34.39
C TRP A 4 7.31 -41.20 -33.82
N ASP A 5 5.99 -41.08 -33.60
CA ASP A 5 5.39 -39.89 -32.99
C ASP A 5 5.75 -39.78 -31.50
N LEU A 6 5.78 -40.91 -30.80
CA LEU A 6 6.17 -40.98 -29.39
C LEU A 6 7.67 -40.68 -29.22
N TYR A 7 8.50 -41.17 -30.16
CA TYR A 7 9.93 -40.88 -30.21
C TYR A 7 10.22 -39.40 -30.51
N ALA A 8 9.51 -38.80 -31.48
CA ALA A 8 9.64 -37.38 -31.81
C ALA A 8 9.20 -36.49 -30.64
N LYS A 9 8.09 -36.84 -29.96
CA LYS A 9 7.64 -36.16 -28.73
C LYS A 9 8.68 -36.26 -27.60
N GLN A 10 9.31 -37.41 -27.42
CA GLN A 10 10.39 -37.57 -26.42
C GLN A 10 11.64 -36.76 -26.77
N LEU A 11 12.02 -36.69 -28.06
CA LEU A 11 13.16 -35.91 -28.53
C LEU A 11 12.97 -34.38 -28.40
N GLN A 12 11.71 -33.92 -28.50
CA GLN A 12 11.33 -32.51 -28.44
C GLN A 12 10.87 -32.06 -27.04
N HIS A 13 10.68 -32.98 -26.09
CA HIS A 13 10.17 -32.69 -24.74
C HIS A 13 11.00 -31.64 -23.99
N LYS A 14 12.32 -31.56 -24.25
CA LYS A 14 13.22 -30.59 -23.62
C LYS A 14 13.53 -29.37 -24.50
N GLY A 15 12.80 -29.19 -25.59
CA GLY A 15 12.98 -28.08 -26.54
C GLY A 15 13.19 -28.54 -27.98
N MET A 16 12.84 -27.65 -28.92
CA MET A 16 12.87 -27.94 -30.36
C MET A 16 14.29 -27.83 -30.94
N THR A 17 15.11 -26.93 -30.40
CA THR A 17 16.50 -26.75 -30.85
C THR A 17 17.51 -27.40 -29.91
N SER A 18 18.75 -27.55 -30.37
CA SER A 18 19.86 -27.96 -29.49
C SER A 18 20.11 -26.95 -28.37
N ARG A 19 19.90 -25.65 -28.62
CA ARG A 19 20.03 -24.60 -27.61
C ARG A 19 18.98 -24.75 -26.51
N ASP A 20 17.72 -24.93 -26.87
CA ASP A 20 16.63 -25.08 -25.89
C ASP A 20 16.83 -26.28 -24.97
N ARG A 21 17.28 -27.40 -25.55
CA ARG A 21 17.60 -28.62 -24.80
C ARG A 21 18.75 -28.42 -23.81
N ILE A 22 19.75 -27.63 -24.17
CA ILE A 22 20.82 -27.24 -23.24
C ILE A 22 20.24 -26.37 -22.12
N ILE A 23 19.49 -25.32 -22.44
CA ILE A 23 18.89 -24.42 -21.44
C ILE A 23 18.00 -25.21 -20.47
N SER A 24 17.13 -26.09 -20.97
CA SER A 24 16.27 -26.94 -20.16
C SER A 24 17.08 -27.83 -19.21
N ARG A 25 18.15 -28.46 -19.71
CA ARG A 25 19.05 -29.28 -18.89
C ARG A 25 19.76 -28.45 -17.82
N GLU A 26 20.25 -27.25 -18.15
CA GLU A 26 20.91 -26.38 -17.16
C GLU A 26 19.92 -25.89 -16.08
N LYS A 27 18.66 -25.59 -16.45
CA LYS A 27 17.60 -25.25 -15.49
C LYS A 27 17.31 -26.42 -14.55
N GLU A 28 17.12 -27.63 -15.07
CA GLU A 28 16.91 -28.84 -14.26
C GLU A 28 18.09 -29.15 -13.33
N ALA A 29 19.32 -28.96 -13.83
CA ALA A 29 20.53 -29.14 -13.03
C ALA A 29 20.59 -28.15 -11.87
N LEU A 30 20.28 -26.88 -12.13
CA LEU A 30 20.23 -25.84 -11.11
C LEU A 30 19.11 -26.12 -10.09
N ILE A 31 17.89 -26.49 -10.52
CA ILE A 31 16.80 -26.89 -9.62
C ILE A 31 17.24 -28.03 -8.69
N THR A 32 17.91 -29.05 -9.23
CA THR A 32 18.45 -30.16 -8.42
C THR A 32 19.51 -29.68 -7.42
N GLN A 33 20.31 -28.68 -7.79
CA GLN A 33 21.33 -28.09 -6.92
C GLN A 33 20.70 -27.32 -5.75
N PHE A 34 19.58 -26.62 -5.98
CA PHE A 34 18.83 -25.90 -4.94
C PHE A 34 18.39 -26.78 -3.76
N GLU A 35 18.21 -28.09 -3.97
CA GLU A 35 17.86 -29.04 -2.90
C GLU A 35 19.07 -29.48 -2.08
N LYS A 36 20.27 -29.39 -2.64
CA LYS A 36 21.49 -29.99 -2.07
C LYS A 36 22.41 -28.97 -1.41
N VAL A 37 22.38 -27.72 -1.87
CA VAL A 37 23.36 -26.72 -1.45
C VAL A 37 22.90 -26.03 -0.15
N PRO A 38 23.73 -25.96 0.89
CA PRO A 38 23.38 -25.31 2.16
C PRO A 38 23.07 -23.80 2.08
N SER A 39 23.56 -23.14 1.03
CA SER A 39 23.29 -21.73 0.77
C SER A 39 21.94 -21.49 0.09
N ALA A 40 21.18 -22.52 -0.27
CA ALA A 40 19.79 -22.37 -0.69
C ALA A 40 18.93 -22.00 0.52
N LYS A 41 18.33 -20.81 0.47
CA LYS A 41 17.52 -20.22 1.54
C LYS A 41 16.10 -20.00 1.07
N ASN A 42 15.16 -20.19 1.98
CA ASN A 42 13.78 -19.74 1.80
C ASN A 42 13.72 -18.25 2.17
N THR A 43 13.09 -17.47 1.32
CA THR A 43 13.02 -16.01 1.42
C THR A 43 11.62 -15.54 1.05
N LEU A 44 11.24 -14.36 1.52
CA LEU A 44 9.99 -13.72 1.11
C LEU A 44 10.34 -12.52 0.22
N VAL A 45 9.71 -12.43 -0.94
CA VAL A 45 9.83 -11.29 -1.85
C VAL A 45 8.40 -10.85 -2.15
N ASP A 46 8.04 -9.63 -1.74
CA ASP A 46 6.68 -9.09 -1.85
C ASP A 46 5.58 -10.02 -1.29
N GLY A 47 5.89 -10.73 -0.20
CA GLY A 47 4.98 -11.68 0.46
C GLY A 47 4.95 -13.08 -0.17
N GLU A 48 5.60 -13.29 -1.30
CA GLU A 48 5.72 -14.60 -1.94
C GLU A 48 6.95 -15.36 -1.45
N LEU A 49 6.77 -16.63 -1.08
CA LEU A 49 7.87 -17.51 -0.71
C LEU A 49 8.68 -17.90 -1.95
N LYS A 50 9.92 -17.44 -2.01
CA LYS A 50 10.87 -17.77 -3.09
C LYS A 50 12.10 -18.44 -2.52
N LYS A 51 12.72 -19.32 -3.30
CA LYS A 51 13.99 -19.96 -2.91
C LYS A 51 15.14 -19.33 -3.67
N MET A 52 16.18 -18.92 -2.96
CA MET A 52 17.39 -18.35 -3.56
C MET A 52 18.66 -18.95 -2.95
N ILE A 53 19.69 -19.13 -3.78
CA ILE A 53 21.04 -19.41 -3.30
C ILE A 53 21.67 -18.07 -2.93
N VAL A 54 21.99 -17.88 -1.65
CA VAL A 54 22.59 -16.63 -1.15
C VAL A 54 24.06 -16.84 -0.87
N SER A 55 24.91 -15.99 -1.44
CA SER A 55 26.36 -16.10 -1.32
C SER A 55 26.99 -14.84 -0.74
N SER A 56 28.00 -15.03 0.11
CA SER A 56 28.73 -13.94 0.75
C SER A 56 29.55 -13.16 -0.27
N THR A 57 29.59 -11.84 -0.11
CA THR A 57 30.53 -10.95 -0.79
C THR A 57 31.63 -10.51 0.19
N GLN A 58 32.56 -9.67 -0.27
CA GLN A 58 33.54 -9.03 0.62
C GLN A 58 32.88 -8.05 1.59
N ALA A 59 31.78 -7.40 1.19
CA ALA A 59 31.01 -6.51 2.04
C ALA A 59 30.01 -7.31 2.88
N LEU A 60 30.09 -7.19 4.20
CA LEU A 60 29.25 -7.98 5.11
C LEU A 60 27.76 -7.67 4.98
N ASN A 61 27.43 -6.43 4.61
CA ASN A 61 26.08 -5.93 4.36
C ASN A 61 25.58 -6.20 2.93
N GLU A 62 26.33 -6.92 2.11
CA GLU A 62 25.94 -7.25 0.74
C GLU A 62 26.05 -8.75 0.48
N LYS A 63 25.14 -9.27 -0.34
CA LYS A 63 25.11 -10.67 -0.76
C LYS A 63 24.82 -10.75 -2.25
N THR A 64 25.35 -11.76 -2.92
CA THR A 64 24.87 -12.13 -4.25
C THR A 64 23.82 -13.22 -4.11
N PHE A 65 22.92 -13.29 -5.09
CA PHE A 65 21.91 -14.32 -5.13
C PHE A 65 21.78 -14.94 -6.51
N VAL A 66 21.29 -16.18 -6.53
CA VAL A 66 20.73 -16.84 -7.70
C VAL A 66 19.32 -17.29 -7.32
N LEU A 67 18.32 -16.93 -8.10
CA LEU A 67 16.93 -17.31 -7.87
C LEU A 67 16.63 -18.68 -8.45
N MET A 68 15.63 -19.39 -7.92
CA MET A 68 15.17 -20.65 -8.50
C MET A 68 14.72 -20.43 -9.96
N PRO A 69 15.11 -21.30 -10.91
CA PRO A 69 14.64 -21.19 -12.29
C PRO A 69 13.10 -21.19 -12.38
N GLY A 70 12.54 -20.18 -13.04
CA GLY A 70 11.09 -20.01 -13.20
C GLY A 70 10.50 -18.93 -12.29
N ASP A 71 11.14 -18.64 -11.16
CA ASP A 71 10.76 -17.51 -10.31
C ASP A 71 11.21 -16.18 -10.94
N THR A 72 10.57 -15.09 -10.52
CA THR A 72 10.86 -13.73 -10.95
C THR A 72 11.23 -12.84 -9.78
N ILE A 73 12.05 -11.82 -10.04
CA ILE A 73 12.44 -10.80 -9.08
C ILE A 73 12.80 -9.54 -9.87
N LYS A 74 12.61 -8.38 -9.26
CA LYS A 74 12.90 -7.09 -9.88
C LYS A 74 13.94 -6.33 -9.05
N ILE A 75 14.61 -5.40 -9.71
CA ILE A 75 15.45 -4.44 -9.01
C ILE A 75 14.56 -3.49 -8.19
N GLY A 76 14.96 -3.20 -6.96
CA GLY A 76 14.15 -2.45 -6.00
C GLY A 76 13.31 -3.29 -5.05
N ASP A 77 13.08 -4.58 -5.32
CA ASP A 77 12.31 -5.44 -4.42
C ASP A 77 12.98 -5.58 -3.06
N ILE A 78 12.16 -5.76 -2.02
CA ILE A 78 12.63 -6.09 -0.67
C ILE A 78 12.57 -7.60 -0.47
N VAL A 79 13.74 -8.20 -0.31
CA VAL A 79 13.91 -9.60 0.08
C VAL A 79 13.98 -9.68 1.60
N VAL A 80 13.10 -10.48 2.20
CA VAL A 80 13.17 -10.83 3.63
C VAL A 80 13.81 -12.21 3.79
N TRP A 81 14.94 -12.24 4.48
CA TRP A 81 15.70 -13.45 4.76
C TRP A 81 16.26 -13.38 6.18
N GLU A 82 16.01 -14.42 6.98
CA GLU A 82 16.43 -14.49 8.40
C GLU A 82 15.97 -13.28 9.24
N ASN A 83 14.72 -12.84 9.00
CA ASN A 83 14.11 -11.64 9.63
C ASN A 83 14.85 -10.32 9.33
N LEU A 84 15.76 -10.32 8.36
CA LEU A 84 16.44 -9.13 7.86
C LEU A 84 15.86 -8.74 6.51
N HIS A 85 15.85 -7.43 6.24
CA HIS A 85 15.34 -6.85 5.01
C HIS A 85 16.54 -6.49 4.11
N TRP A 86 16.43 -6.84 2.84
CA TRP A 86 17.49 -6.66 1.86
C TRP A 86 16.92 -6.06 0.58
N LEU A 87 17.49 -4.96 0.12
CA LEU A 87 17.12 -4.30 -1.12
C LEU A 87 17.84 -4.95 -2.30
N VAL A 88 17.12 -5.31 -3.37
CA VAL A 88 17.74 -5.72 -4.64
C VAL A 88 18.33 -4.49 -5.32
N VAL A 89 19.67 -4.41 -5.33
CA VAL A 89 20.41 -3.24 -5.85
C VAL A 89 20.97 -3.48 -7.24
N GLU A 90 21.14 -4.74 -7.65
CA GLU A 90 21.58 -5.11 -8.99
C GLU A 90 20.89 -6.40 -9.43
N LEU A 91 20.58 -6.48 -10.72
CA LEU A 91 19.99 -7.64 -11.35
C LEU A 91 20.64 -7.85 -12.72
N ASP A 92 21.04 -9.09 -13.01
CA ASP A 92 21.44 -9.51 -14.34
C ASP A 92 20.19 -9.72 -15.19
N PHE A 93 20.09 -8.99 -16.29
CA PHE A 93 18.97 -9.09 -17.22
C PHE A 93 19.04 -10.32 -18.13
N ASP A 94 20.20 -11.00 -18.22
CA ASP A 94 20.25 -12.33 -18.81
C ASP A 94 19.73 -13.38 -17.82
N ASN A 95 18.41 -13.56 -17.86
CA ASN A 95 17.69 -14.55 -17.07
C ASN A 95 17.47 -15.88 -17.81
N THR A 96 18.24 -16.17 -18.88
CA THR A 96 18.03 -17.36 -19.73
C THR A 96 17.90 -18.64 -18.91
N ILE A 97 18.69 -18.76 -17.84
CA ILE A 97 18.67 -19.89 -16.90
C ILE A 97 17.92 -19.51 -15.61
N ALA A 98 18.34 -18.41 -14.97
CA ALA A 98 17.78 -17.92 -13.72
C ALA A 98 18.18 -16.45 -13.50
N TYR A 99 17.40 -15.72 -12.71
CA TYR A 99 17.80 -14.39 -12.24
C TYR A 99 18.97 -14.48 -11.27
N LYS A 100 19.90 -13.55 -11.41
CA LYS A 100 21.07 -13.40 -10.54
C LYS A 100 21.26 -11.93 -10.25
N GLY A 101 21.81 -11.61 -9.08
CA GLY A 101 21.99 -10.21 -8.73
C GLY A 101 22.68 -10.02 -7.39
N ARG A 102 22.58 -8.78 -6.91
CA ARG A 102 23.13 -8.35 -5.63
C ARG A 102 22.03 -7.71 -4.79
N ILE A 103 22.01 -8.09 -3.52
CA ILE A 103 21.15 -7.50 -2.49
C ILE A 103 22.02 -6.80 -1.45
N ALA A 104 21.53 -5.67 -0.93
CA ALA A 104 22.18 -4.90 0.12
C ALA A 104 21.25 -4.77 1.33
N GLN A 105 21.79 -4.94 2.53
CA GLN A 105 21.01 -4.98 3.76
C GLN A 105 20.38 -3.62 4.06
N CYS A 106 19.06 -3.59 4.21
CA CYS A 106 18.35 -2.43 4.74
C CYS A 106 18.70 -2.27 6.21
N ASN A 107 18.90 -1.03 6.64
CA ASN A 107 19.34 -0.73 8.02
C ASN A 107 18.37 0.17 8.79
N ARG A 108 17.37 0.73 8.10
CA ARG A 108 16.33 1.58 8.68
C ARG A 108 15.01 1.45 7.93
N GLN A 109 13.95 1.80 8.64
CA GLN A 109 12.67 2.18 8.04
C GLN A 109 12.56 3.70 8.11
N ILE A 110 12.05 4.29 7.04
CA ILE A 110 11.67 5.70 7.00
C ILE A 110 10.15 5.78 7.04
N ARG A 111 9.65 6.77 7.79
CA ARG A 111 8.23 7.03 7.98
C ARG A 111 7.89 8.44 7.51
N TRP A 112 6.77 8.58 6.82
CA TRP A 112 6.22 9.88 6.43
C TRP A 112 4.72 9.75 6.23
N GLN A 113 4.05 10.89 6.13
CA GLN A 113 2.63 10.91 5.82
C GLN A 113 2.39 11.11 4.32
N ASN A 114 1.51 10.30 3.75
CA ASN A 114 1.00 10.49 2.38
C ASN A 114 0.26 11.84 2.30
N PRO A 115 0.60 12.70 1.33
CA PRO A 115 0.02 14.05 1.25
C PRO A 115 -1.48 14.05 0.94
N ALA A 116 -1.99 13.06 0.21
CA ALA A 116 -3.38 12.95 -0.20
C ALA A 116 -4.23 12.21 0.83
N THR A 117 -3.86 10.99 1.20
CA THR A 117 -4.67 10.12 2.07
C THR A 117 -4.50 10.43 3.55
N LYS A 118 -3.39 11.06 3.94
CA LYS A 118 -2.96 11.29 5.33
C LYS A 118 -2.55 10.02 6.09
N ASP A 119 -2.41 8.90 5.39
CA ASP A 119 -1.89 7.67 5.98
C ASP A 119 -0.41 7.82 6.33
N ILE A 120 0.02 7.16 7.40
CA ILE A 120 1.43 7.03 7.74
C ILE A 120 2.00 5.85 6.96
N ILE A 121 2.97 6.16 6.12
CA ILE A 121 3.65 5.21 5.26
C ILE A 121 5.00 4.86 5.88
N GLU A 122 5.33 3.57 5.85
CA GLU A 122 6.63 3.07 6.26
C GLU A 122 7.27 2.25 5.14
N ARG A 123 8.57 2.45 4.91
CA ARG A 123 9.34 1.68 3.92
C ARG A 123 10.73 1.36 4.43
N TRP A 124 11.18 0.13 4.17
CA TRP A 124 12.56 -0.29 4.41
C TRP A 124 13.49 0.32 3.38
N CYS A 125 14.63 0.81 3.84
CA CYS A 125 15.62 1.44 2.99
C CYS A 125 17.05 1.10 3.44
N LEU A 126 17.98 1.26 2.50
CA LEU A 126 19.41 1.31 2.79
C LEU A 126 19.82 2.77 2.95
N MET A 127 20.22 3.15 4.16
CA MET A 127 20.75 4.49 4.44
C MET A 127 22.26 4.46 4.62
N THR A 128 22.97 5.33 3.91
CA THR A 128 24.44 5.45 3.92
C THR A 128 24.86 6.90 4.09
N LYS A 129 26.09 7.16 4.53
CA LYS A 129 26.64 8.51 4.49
C LYS A 129 27.13 8.81 3.07
N PRO A 130 26.87 10.01 2.51
CA PRO A 130 27.46 10.40 1.24
C PRO A 130 28.99 10.43 1.37
N TYR A 131 29.68 10.11 0.28
CA TYR A 131 31.15 9.97 0.26
C TYR A 131 31.89 11.32 0.47
N THR A 132 31.19 12.45 0.48
CA THR A 132 31.77 13.79 0.65
C THR A 132 31.81 14.20 2.12
N SER A 133 32.93 13.94 2.79
CA SER A 133 33.27 14.57 4.06
C SER A 133 33.69 16.04 3.81
N ASN A 134 32.74 16.98 3.82
CA ASN A 134 33.05 18.40 3.85
C ASN A 134 33.45 18.80 5.28
N VAL A 135 34.72 18.61 5.62
CA VAL A 135 35.34 19.24 6.79
C VAL A 135 35.66 20.69 6.41
N THR A 136 34.68 21.58 6.57
CA THR A 136 34.93 23.02 6.46
C THR A 136 35.48 23.51 7.79
N ASN A 137 36.81 23.63 7.91
CA ASN A 137 37.45 24.27 9.06
C ASN A 137 37.28 25.79 8.95
N GLY A 138 36.11 26.28 9.35
CA GLY A 138 35.82 27.70 9.57
C GLY A 138 35.39 27.91 11.01
N THR A 139 36.01 28.87 11.68
CA THR A 139 35.70 29.29 13.05
C THR A 139 34.21 29.68 13.15
N GLN A 140 33.41 29.00 14.00
CA GLN A 140 32.15 29.43 14.66
C GLN A 140 31.10 28.30 14.74
N ILE A 141 30.52 28.14 15.95
CA ILE A 141 29.37 27.31 16.37
C ILE A 141 29.39 25.86 15.84
N SER A 142 29.52 24.88 16.74
CA SER A 142 29.41 23.45 16.41
C SER A 142 27.95 23.09 16.04
N VAL A 143 27.49 23.52 14.88
CA VAL A 143 26.27 22.99 14.26
C VAL A 143 26.69 21.72 13.54
N SER A 144 26.26 20.55 14.04
CA SER A 144 26.44 19.32 13.28
C SER A 144 25.64 19.46 11.99
N ASN A 145 26.29 19.32 10.82
CA ASN A 145 25.60 19.23 9.54
C ASN A 145 25.75 17.79 9.04
N ARG A 146 24.73 16.96 9.27
CA ARG A 146 24.72 15.55 8.89
C ARG A 146 23.98 15.37 7.57
N GLU A 147 24.50 14.51 6.72
CA GLU A 147 23.89 14.16 5.45
C GLU A 147 23.79 12.64 5.32
N TYR A 148 22.74 12.19 4.65
CA TYR A 148 22.50 10.78 4.37
C TYR A 148 22.03 10.57 2.93
N LYS A 149 22.49 9.50 2.31
CA LYS A 149 21.97 8.96 1.06
C LYS A 149 21.07 7.77 1.39
N VAL A 150 19.84 7.81 0.91
CA VAL A 150 18.81 6.78 1.11
C VAL A 150 18.54 6.11 -0.23
N GLN A 151 18.61 4.78 -0.27
CA GLN A 151 18.13 3.96 -1.38
C GLN A 151 16.87 3.23 -0.94
N ILE A 152 15.76 3.46 -1.63
CA ILE A 152 14.42 3.02 -1.24
C ILE A 152 13.64 2.50 -2.46
N PRO A 153 12.81 1.44 -2.34
CA PRO A 153 12.04 0.91 -3.46
C PRO A 153 11.25 2.00 -4.20
N TYR A 154 11.15 1.88 -5.53
CA TYR A 154 10.33 2.75 -6.38
C TYR A 154 8.89 2.24 -6.39
N ASP A 155 7.98 2.96 -5.74
CA ASP A 155 6.56 2.66 -5.63
C ASP A 155 5.70 3.93 -5.67
N ASP A 156 4.38 3.81 -5.61
CA ASP A 156 3.47 4.96 -5.73
C ASP A 156 3.60 5.97 -4.58
N GLU A 157 4.09 5.56 -3.41
CA GLU A 157 4.25 6.44 -2.24
C GLU A 157 5.57 7.21 -2.30
N THR A 158 6.65 6.54 -2.69
CA THR A 158 7.99 7.12 -2.81
C THR A 158 8.09 8.09 -3.99
N LYS A 159 7.28 7.91 -5.05
CA LYS A 159 7.15 8.88 -6.16
C LYS A 159 6.61 10.25 -5.73
N LEU A 160 5.84 10.30 -4.64
CA LEU A 160 5.23 11.55 -4.13
C LEU A 160 6.21 12.38 -3.29
N VAL A 161 7.37 11.83 -2.93
CA VAL A 161 8.40 12.54 -2.18
C VAL A 161 9.20 13.42 -3.12
N ASP A 162 9.23 14.71 -2.81
CA ASP A 162 9.98 15.72 -3.53
C ASP A 162 10.89 16.52 -2.58
N LEU A 163 11.59 17.51 -3.12
CA LEU A 163 12.41 18.47 -2.41
C LEU A 163 11.67 19.06 -1.19
N ASP A 164 12.45 19.38 -0.16
CA ASP A 164 12.00 19.95 1.11
C ASP A 164 11.08 19.06 1.95
N LYS A 165 10.70 17.85 1.48
CA LYS A 165 10.00 16.90 2.34
C LYS A 165 10.87 16.53 3.54
N ARG A 166 10.31 16.67 4.75
CA ARG A 166 11.00 16.46 6.03
C ARG A 166 10.73 15.07 6.61
N PHE A 167 11.75 14.50 7.25
CA PHE A 167 11.72 13.17 7.88
C PHE A 167 12.38 13.19 9.26
N MET A 168 11.80 12.49 10.24
CA MET A 168 12.46 12.21 11.51
C MET A 168 13.16 10.85 11.43
N LEU A 169 14.48 10.83 11.55
CA LEU A 169 15.26 9.60 11.36
C LEU A 169 15.83 9.02 12.65
N GLU A 170 15.98 9.83 13.70
CA GLU A 170 16.63 9.44 14.94
C GLU A 170 16.01 10.14 16.16
N LEU A 171 16.02 9.46 17.30
CA LEU A 171 15.76 10.02 18.63
C LEU A 171 17.06 9.98 19.44
N ILE A 172 17.64 11.13 19.75
CA ILE A 172 18.85 11.23 20.57
C ILE A 172 18.49 11.91 21.87
N ASN A 173 18.57 11.18 22.98
CA ASN A 173 18.19 11.67 24.31
C ASN A 173 16.76 12.25 24.34
N GLY A 174 15.81 11.51 23.74
CA GLY A 174 14.40 11.92 23.63
C GLY A 174 14.12 13.08 22.67
N LYS A 175 15.14 13.62 21.98
CA LYS A 175 14.97 14.70 21.01
C LYS A 175 15.02 14.14 19.58
N PRO A 176 14.00 14.39 18.74
CA PRO A 176 14.03 13.96 17.36
C PRO A 176 15.10 14.73 16.58
N ARG A 177 15.68 14.07 15.56
CA ARG A 177 16.54 14.69 14.56
C ARG A 177 15.86 14.62 13.22
N THR A 178 15.60 15.80 12.67
CA THR A 178 14.90 16.00 11.41
C THR A 178 15.89 16.22 10.28
N TYR A 179 15.51 15.76 9.10
CA TYR A 179 16.27 15.91 7.87
C TYR A 179 15.31 16.26 6.73
N SER A 180 15.71 17.17 5.85
CA SER A 180 14.94 17.53 4.65
C SER A 180 15.53 16.87 3.41
N CYS A 181 14.67 16.54 2.45
CA CYS A 181 15.10 16.01 1.16
C CYS A 181 15.69 17.13 0.30
N THR A 182 16.96 17.03 -0.03
CA THR A 182 17.67 18.03 -0.85
C THR A 182 17.87 17.58 -2.29
N SER A 183 17.64 16.29 -2.58
CA SER A 183 17.72 15.75 -3.93
C SER A 183 16.97 14.43 -4.03
N VAL A 184 16.25 14.26 -5.13
CA VAL A 184 15.52 13.04 -5.50
C VAL A 184 16.00 12.60 -6.87
N ASP A 185 16.58 11.39 -6.96
CA ASP A 185 16.98 10.75 -8.21
C ASP A 185 16.10 9.53 -8.47
N GLN A 186 15.12 9.72 -9.36
CA GLN A 186 14.23 8.68 -9.86
C GLN A 186 14.66 8.13 -11.23
N GLN A 187 15.87 8.45 -11.71
CA GLN A 187 16.29 8.17 -13.09
C GLN A 187 17.38 7.10 -13.16
N THR A 188 18.38 7.15 -12.26
CA THR A 188 19.58 6.32 -12.40
C THR A 188 19.31 4.83 -12.22
N ASN A 189 18.39 4.47 -11.32
CA ASN A 189 18.13 3.07 -10.93
C ASN A 189 16.67 2.66 -11.15
N VAL A 190 15.96 3.38 -12.01
CA VAL A 190 14.61 3.06 -12.45
C VAL A 190 14.66 2.86 -13.95
N TYR A 191 14.43 1.63 -14.39
CA TYR A 191 14.56 1.26 -15.80
C TYR A 191 13.21 1.38 -16.49
N GLN A 192 13.14 2.22 -17.52
CA GLN A 192 11.89 2.52 -18.23
C GLN A 192 11.20 1.27 -18.80
N ASP A 193 11.98 0.29 -19.28
CA ASP A 193 11.45 -0.97 -19.82
C ASP A 193 10.89 -1.93 -18.76
N LEU A 194 11.20 -1.69 -17.48
CA LEU A 194 10.83 -2.57 -16.37
C LEU A 194 9.83 -1.94 -15.41
N GLU A 195 9.63 -0.61 -15.47
CA GLU A 195 8.80 0.18 -14.56
C GLU A 195 9.06 -0.10 -13.06
N ASN A 196 10.27 -0.56 -12.72
CA ASN A 196 10.67 -0.94 -11.37
C ASN A 196 12.11 -0.51 -11.10
N GLY A 197 12.45 -0.38 -9.82
CA GLY A 197 13.75 0.09 -9.38
C GLY A 197 13.76 0.61 -7.95
N PHE A 198 14.77 1.40 -7.62
CA PHE A 198 14.82 2.14 -6.37
C PHE A 198 15.18 3.60 -6.62
N ILE A 199 14.60 4.48 -5.80
CA ILE A 199 14.89 5.90 -5.79
C ILE A 199 16.09 6.17 -4.87
N VAL A 200 16.86 7.18 -5.20
CA VAL A 200 17.87 7.73 -4.31
C VAL A 200 17.43 9.08 -3.79
N TRP A 201 17.33 9.22 -2.46
CA TRP A 201 17.16 10.51 -1.79
C TRP A 201 18.46 10.94 -1.11
N ASN A 202 18.84 12.21 -1.26
CA ASN A 202 19.83 12.82 -0.38
C ASN A 202 19.09 13.67 0.65
N LEU A 203 19.41 13.43 1.92
CA LEU A 203 18.81 14.10 3.06
C LEU A 203 19.88 14.91 3.79
N SER A 204 19.57 16.15 4.13
CA SER A 204 20.45 17.03 4.92
C SER A 204 19.78 17.38 6.24
N GLN A 205 20.58 17.57 7.28
CA GLN A 205 20.07 17.88 8.62
C GLN A 205 19.27 19.18 8.61
N ASP A 206 18.09 19.13 9.21
CA ASP A 206 17.13 20.23 9.27
C ASP A 206 16.79 20.59 10.72
N GLU A 207 16.14 21.74 10.92
CA GLU A 207 15.64 22.16 12.21
C GLU A 207 14.56 21.19 12.70
N ALA A 208 14.73 20.72 13.94
CA ALA A 208 13.80 19.80 14.58
C ALA A 208 12.67 20.56 15.28
N CYS A 209 11.53 19.88 15.48
CA CYS A 209 10.40 20.35 16.29
C CYS A 209 9.67 21.56 15.68
N HIS A 210 9.31 21.50 14.40
CA HIS A 210 8.33 22.42 13.86
C HIS A 210 6.97 22.26 14.57
N PRO A 211 6.12 23.29 14.62
CA PRO A 211 4.83 23.23 15.33
C PRO A 211 3.90 22.08 14.90
N ASN A 212 4.01 21.65 13.64
CA ASN A 212 3.19 20.60 13.06
C ASN A 212 3.87 19.23 13.09
N ASP A 213 5.04 19.10 13.72
CA ASP A 213 5.73 17.82 13.83
C ASP A 213 5.08 16.93 14.90
N ASN A 214 4.94 15.63 14.63
CA ASN A 214 4.48 14.65 15.61
C ASN A 214 5.62 13.70 16.00
N ILE A 215 6.19 13.94 17.18
CA ILE A 215 7.36 13.21 17.70
C ILE A 215 7.00 11.76 18.05
N ASP A 216 5.81 11.51 18.60
CA ASP A 216 5.37 10.17 19.01
C ASP A 216 5.21 9.25 17.81
N LEU A 217 4.73 9.79 16.69
CA LEU A 217 4.58 9.07 15.43
C LEU A 217 5.86 9.07 14.59
N MET A 218 6.88 9.86 14.97
CA MET A 218 8.11 10.07 14.20
C MET A 218 7.85 10.63 12.79
N VAL A 219 6.91 11.57 12.67
CA VAL A 219 6.48 12.15 11.39
C VAL A 219 6.61 13.67 11.45
N CYS A 220 7.31 14.25 10.47
CA CYS A 220 7.35 15.70 10.27
C CYS A 220 6.11 16.20 9.54
N ASP A 221 5.74 17.46 9.80
CA ASP A 221 4.63 18.16 9.15
C ASP A 221 3.34 17.33 9.13
N TYR A 222 3.06 16.69 10.27
CA TYR A 222 1.92 15.80 10.46
C TYR A 222 0.61 16.60 10.36
N VAL A 223 -0.25 16.16 9.45
CA VAL A 223 -1.60 16.65 9.32
C VAL A 223 -2.52 15.60 9.90
N GLN A 224 -3.16 15.90 11.03
CA GLN A 224 -4.13 14.99 11.62
C GLN A 224 -5.21 14.66 10.59
N SER A 225 -5.37 13.38 10.27
CA SER A 225 -6.57 12.90 9.59
C SER A 225 -7.74 13.21 10.52
N ASN A 226 -8.84 13.77 9.98
CA ASN A 226 -10.07 14.01 10.75
C ASN A 226 -10.79 12.68 11.07
N GLU A 227 -10.04 11.61 11.36
CA GLU A 227 -10.53 10.32 11.83
C GLU A 227 -10.85 10.40 13.33
N GLY A 228 -11.76 11.31 13.59
CA GLY A 228 -12.65 11.43 14.75
C GLY A 228 -14.02 11.96 14.31
N GLN A 229 -14.27 12.07 13.00
CA GLN A 229 -15.60 12.17 12.42
C GLN A 229 -15.83 10.91 11.60
N GLU A 230 -16.95 10.26 11.91
CA GLU A 230 -17.62 9.12 11.29
C GLU A 230 -17.15 8.79 9.87
N ASN A 231 -17.02 7.48 9.58
CA ASN A 231 -16.87 6.89 8.24
C ASN A 231 -17.31 7.86 7.15
N PRO A 232 -16.47 8.23 6.16
CA PRO A 232 -17.00 8.94 5.01
C PRO A 232 -18.07 8.04 4.43
N ASN A 233 -19.33 8.45 4.58
CA ASN A 233 -20.51 7.83 4.01
C ASN A 233 -20.27 7.72 2.51
N ILE A 234 -19.59 6.65 2.08
CA ILE A 234 -19.50 6.28 0.66
C ILE A 234 -20.94 6.11 0.17
N TYR A 235 -21.85 5.70 1.06
CA TYR A 235 -23.27 5.57 0.83
C TYR A 235 -24.05 6.80 1.31
N THR A 236 -24.84 7.39 0.42
CA THR A 236 -25.77 8.49 0.70
C THR A 236 -27.20 8.03 0.40
N ILE A 237 -28.15 8.35 1.28
CA ILE A 237 -29.58 8.14 1.03
C ILE A 237 -30.13 9.38 0.29
N SER A 238 -30.54 9.19 -0.95
CA SER A 238 -31.21 10.19 -1.78
C SER A 238 -32.72 10.08 -1.64
N GLY A 239 -33.39 11.20 -1.36
CA GLY A 239 -34.85 11.29 -1.18
C GLY A 239 -35.22 12.64 -0.59
N MET A 240 -36.52 12.93 -0.45
CA MET A 240 -36.95 14.22 0.10
C MET A 240 -36.69 14.31 1.61
N ASP A 241 -36.29 15.50 2.06
CA ASP A 241 -36.07 15.80 3.49
C ASP A 241 -37.41 16.00 4.23
N ILE A 242 -38.49 16.23 3.48
CA ILE A 242 -39.83 16.50 3.99
C ILE A 242 -40.81 15.49 3.42
N LEU A 243 -41.52 14.78 4.30
CA LEU A 243 -42.58 13.85 3.99
C LEU A 243 -43.93 14.51 4.32
N ARG A 244 -44.76 14.76 3.30
CA ARG A 244 -46.10 15.33 3.50
C ARG A 244 -47.09 14.24 3.88
N ALA A 245 -47.64 14.31 5.08
CA ALA A 245 -48.56 13.31 5.59
C ALA A 245 -49.82 13.17 4.71
N GLY A 246 -50.23 11.93 4.40
CA GLY A 246 -51.43 11.65 3.60
C GLY A 246 -51.33 11.91 2.08
N LEU A 247 -50.17 12.33 1.57
CA LEU A 247 -49.96 12.62 0.13
C LEU A 247 -49.53 11.40 -0.70
N GLY A 248 -49.14 10.29 -0.06
CA GLY A 248 -48.70 9.05 -0.71
C GLY A 248 -47.35 8.55 -0.21
N THR A 249 -46.70 7.69 -1.01
CA THR A 249 -45.38 7.10 -0.74
C THR A 249 -44.26 7.89 -1.42
N PHE A 250 -43.13 8.01 -0.73
CA PHE A 250 -41.94 8.74 -1.20
C PHE A 250 -40.75 7.79 -1.32
N LEU A 251 -40.01 7.90 -2.42
CA LEU A 251 -38.89 7.02 -2.74
C LEU A 251 -37.59 7.52 -2.11
N TYR A 252 -36.87 6.59 -1.47
CA TYR A 252 -35.52 6.78 -0.94
C TYR A 252 -34.59 5.73 -1.54
N THR A 253 -33.40 6.14 -1.99
CA THR A 253 -32.45 5.29 -2.71
C THR A 253 -31.04 5.46 -2.14
N LEU A 254 -30.30 4.36 -2.00
CA LEU A 254 -28.90 4.37 -1.57
C LEU A 254 -27.97 4.56 -2.79
N THR A 255 -27.02 5.49 -2.69
CA THR A 255 -26.02 5.77 -3.75
C THR A 255 -24.60 5.78 -3.18
N PRO A 256 -23.60 5.16 -3.84
CA PRO A 256 -23.64 4.55 -5.17
C PRO A 256 -24.39 3.22 -5.21
N SER A 257 -24.90 2.85 -6.39
CA SER A 257 -25.51 1.54 -6.63
C SER A 257 -24.45 0.45 -6.48
N VAL A 258 -24.65 -0.47 -5.55
CA VAL A 258 -23.70 -1.55 -5.31
C VAL A 258 -23.95 -2.67 -6.33
N GLU A 259 -23.12 -2.77 -7.37
CA GLU A 259 -23.07 -3.99 -8.17
C GLU A 259 -22.33 -5.07 -7.35
N GLY A 260 -23.07 -6.08 -6.88
CA GLY A 260 -22.47 -7.31 -6.33
C GLY A 260 -22.44 -7.47 -4.80
N GLN A 261 -23.21 -6.70 -4.02
CA GLN A 261 -23.50 -7.07 -2.62
C GLN A 261 -25.02 -7.08 -2.36
N ASN A 262 -25.61 -8.28 -2.33
CA ASN A 262 -27.04 -8.50 -2.11
C ASN A 262 -27.51 -8.43 -0.63
N ASN A 263 -26.75 -7.83 0.29
CA ASN A 263 -27.02 -7.96 1.74
C ASN A 263 -26.95 -6.62 2.50
N ILE A 264 -27.76 -5.63 2.12
CA ILE A 264 -28.04 -4.45 2.95
C ILE A 264 -29.44 -4.52 3.54
N ALA A 265 -29.66 -3.89 4.70
CA ALA A 265 -30.98 -3.81 5.33
C ALA A 265 -31.38 -2.35 5.60
N TRP A 266 -32.58 -1.97 5.16
CA TRP A 266 -33.18 -0.68 5.47
C TRP A 266 -33.92 -0.73 6.80
N ASN A 267 -33.70 0.27 7.63
CA ASN A 267 -34.32 0.40 8.93
C ASN A 267 -34.77 1.84 9.15
N TYR A 268 -35.77 2.04 9.99
CA TYR A 268 -36.17 3.37 10.41
C TYR A 268 -36.46 3.39 11.91
N SER A 269 -36.29 4.56 12.51
CA SER A 269 -36.79 4.85 13.85
C SER A 269 -37.55 6.18 13.85
N VAL A 270 -38.55 6.29 14.71
CA VAL A 270 -39.37 7.50 14.84
C VAL A 270 -39.11 8.08 16.22
N GLN A 271 -38.69 9.35 16.29
CA GLN A 271 -38.30 9.99 17.56
C GLN A 271 -39.48 10.32 18.49
N THR A 272 -40.70 9.88 18.16
CA THR A 272 -41.93 10.14 18.91
C THR A 272 -42.73 8.85 19.04
N ASP A 273 -43.73 8.83 19.92
CA ASP A 273 -44.66 7.69 20.10
C ASP A 273 -45.57 7.44 18.88
N LYS A 274 -45.29 8.07 17.73
CA LYS A 274 -46.08 8.05 16.50
C LYS A 274 -45.62 6.98 15.50
N HIS A 275 -44.83 6.00 15.95
CA HIS A 275 -44.27 4.96 15.09
C HIS A 275 -45.34 4.18 14.31
N GLU A 276 -46.53 3.98 14.87
CA GLU A 276 -47.62 3.25 14.22
C GLU A 276 -48.22 3.95 12.97
N PHE A 277 -47.92 5.24 12.80
CA PHE A 277 -48.45 6.07 11.70
C PHE A 277 -47.44 6.28 10.57
N VAL A 278 -46.28 5.60 10.62
CA VAL A 278 -45.23 5.63 9.60
C VAL A 278 -45.07 4.23 9.02
N HIS A 279 -45.10 4.14 7.70
CA HIS A 279 -45.04 2.86 7.00
C HIS A 279 -43.87 2.86 6.01
N MET A 280 -43.06 1.81 6.05
CA MET A 280 -41.94 1.57 5.12
C MET A 280 -42.19 0.30 4.31
N GLU A 281 -42.04 0.38 3.00
CA GLU A 281 -42.17 -0.74 2.08
C GLU A 281 -40.90 -0.89 1.23
N GLN A 282 -40.42 -2.12 1.06
CA GLN A 282 -39.28 -2.42 0.21
C GLN A 282 -39.69 -2.29 -1.28
N ASN A 283 -38.96 -1.48 -2.05
CA ASN A 283 -39.24 -1.29 -3.48
C ASN A 283 -38.27 -2.08 -4.38
N ALA A 284 -36.96 -2.00 -4.09
CA ALA A 284 -35.90 -2.76 -4.75
C ALA A 284 -34.70 -2.89 -3.80
N ASP A 285 -33.70 -3.72 -4.07
CA ASP A 285 -32.57 -3.97 -3.15
C ASP A 285 -31.93 -2.68 -2.58
N ASN A 286 -31.77 -1.65 -3.40
CA ASN A 286 -31.18 -0.37 -3.01
C ASN A 286 -32.21 0.76 -2.75
N SER A 287 -33.50 0.48 -2.58
CA SER A 287 -34.51 1.52 -2.37
C SER A 287 -35.73 1.10 -1.56
N VAL A 288 -36.28 2.06 -0.80
CA VAL A 288 -37.50 1.91 0.00
C VAL A 288 -38.49 3.04 -0.27
N LEU A 289 -39.76 2.75 -0.01
CA LEU A 289 -40.85 3.71 -0.02
C LEU A 289 -41.27 4.01 1.42
N LEU A 290 -41.33 5.29 1.79
CA LEU A 290 -41.87 5.75 3.07
C LEU A 290 -43.18 6.49 2.87
N SER A 291 -44.13 6.27 3.77
CA SER A 291 -45.37 7.05 3.88
C SER A 291 -45.72 7.33 5.33
N ALA A 292 -46.48 8.38 5.58
CA ALA A 292 -46.93 8.74 6.91
C ALA A 292 -48.38 9.24 6.89
N GLU A 293 -49.15 8.88 7.92
CA GLU A 293 -50.53 9.33 8.13
C GLU A 293 -50.56 10.72 8.79
N SER A 294 -51.71 11.41 8.76
CA SER A 294 -51.85 12.76 9.33
C SER A 294 -51.52 12.83 10.84
N GLN A 295 -51.65 11.72 11.56
CA GLN A 295 -51.31 11.59 12.97
C GLN A 295 -49.78 11.66 13.21
N ALA A 296 -48.98 11.33 12.19
CA ALA A 296 -47.52 11.39 12.23
C ALA A 296 -46.95 12.82 12.09
N ILE A 297 -47.78 13.84 11.81
CA ILE A 297 -47.31 15.23 11.63
C ILE A 297 -46.49 15.71 12.84
N GLY A 298 -45.32 16.31 12.58
CA GLY A 298 -44.34 16.73 13.58
C GLY A 298 -43.40 15.62 14.06
N ALA A 299 -43.48 14.41 13.50
CA ALA A 299 -42.50 13.36 13.76
C ALA A 299 -41.23 13.55 12.94
N ILE A 300 -40.11 13.12 13.51
CA ILE A 300 -38.82 13.00 12.83
C ILE A 300 -38.55 11.50 12.62
N ILE A 301 -38.38 11.11 11.36
CA ILE A 301 -38.04 9.76 10.95
C ILE A 301 -36.55 9.72 10.67
N GLU A 302 -35.83 8.87 11.40
CA GLU A 302 -34.42 8.56 11.13
C GLU A 302 -34.36 7.29 10.29
N LEU A 303 -34.13 7.45 8.99
CA LEU A 303 -33.97 6.35 8.02
C LEU A 303 -32.49 5.99 7.93
N TYR A 304 -32.13 4.73 8.10
CA TYR A 304 -30.74 4.28 8.06
C TYR A 304 -30.58 2.90 7.41
N VAL A 305 -29.38 2.63 6.91
CA VAL A 305 -29.03 1.37 6.26
C VAL A 305 -27.91 0.68 7.02
N THR A 306 -28.06 -0.62 7.25
CA THR A 306 -27.01 -1.45 7.88
C THR A 306 -26.45 -2.48 6.91
N ASP A 307 -25.17 -2.82 7.08
CA ASP A 307 -24.49 -3.86 6.32
C ASP A 307 -24.75 -5.28 6.88
N ARG A 308 -24.08 -6.29 6.32
CA ARG A 308 -24.18 -7.70 6.75
C ARG A 308 -23.68 -7.97 8.18
N LEU A 309 -22.85 -7.07 8.73
CA LEU A 309 -22.31 -7.15 10.09
C LEU A 309 -23.21 -6.41 11.10
N GLY A 310 -24.24 -5.70 10.60
CA GLY A 310 -25.14 -4.88 11.40
C GLY A 310 -24.60 -3.48 11.68
N GLU A 311 -23.53 -3.05 11.00
CA GLU A 311 -22.99 -1.71 11.13
C GLU A 311 -23.76 -0.72 10.25
N GLU A 312 -24.06 0.47 10.79
CA GLU A 312 -24.72 1.53 10.05
C GLU A 312 -23.78 2.15 9.01
N ILE A 313 -24.22 2.18 7.76
CA ILE A 313 -23.43 2.66 6.61
C ILE A 313 -23.99 3.92 5.96
N ALA A 314 -25.22 4.32 6.29
CA ALA A 314 -25.83 5.58 5.85
C ALA A 314 -27.05 5.93 6.73
N ARG A 315 -27.31 7.23 6.91
CA ARG A 315 -28.48 7.76 7.65
C ARG A 315 -29.04 9.03 6.99
N LYS A 316 -30.36 9.23 7.12
CA LYS A 316 -31.08 10.42 6.72
C LYS A 316 -32.23 10.72 7.69
N SER A 317 -32.28 11.96 8.16
CA SER A 317 -33.39 12.49 8.96
C SER A 317 -34.45 13.11 8.04
N ILE A 318 -35.73 12.82 8.30
CA ILE A 318 -36.87 13.21 7.47
C ILE A 318 -37.96 13.78 8.38
N GLU A 319 -38.45 14.98 8.07
CA GLU A 319 -39.51 15.64 8.84
C GLU A 319 -40.90 15.35 8.23
N VAL A 320 -41.87 15.01 9.07
CA VAL A 320 -43.28 14.83 8.64
C VAL A 320 -44.07 16.12 8.85
N VAL A 321 -44.61 16.68 7.77
CA VAL A 321 -45.37 17.95 7.79
C VAL A 321 -46.78 17.79 7.24
N ASP A 322 -47.64 18.77 7.50
CA ASP A 322 -48.97 18.85 6.89
C ASP A 322 -48.87 19.14 5.38
N VAL A 323 -49.90 18.75 4.63
CA VAL A 323 -50.00 18.95 3.18
C VAL A 323 -49.99 20.44 2.82
N TYR A 324 -50.43 21.32 3.72
CA TYR A 324 -50.58 22.76 3.48
C TYR A 324 -49.51 23.65 4.15
N GLY A 325 -48.53 23.04 4.82
CA GLY A 325 -47.45 23.73 5.54
C GLY A 325 -47.75 23.93 7.01
#